data_AF-A0A8T4FN32-F1
#
_entry.id   AF-A0A8T4FN32-F1
#
_cell.length_a   1.000
_cell.length_b   1.000
_cell.length_c   1.000
_cell.angle_alpha   90.00
_cell.angle_beta   90.00
_cell.angle_gamma   90.00
#
_symmetry.space_group_name_H-M   'P 1'
#
loop_
_entity.id
_entity.type
_entity.pdbx_description
1 polymer ?
#
loop_
_entity_poly.entity_id
_entity_poly.type
_entity_poly.pdbx_seq_one_letter_code
_entity_poly.pdbx_strand_id
1 'polypeptide(L)'
;MYCPNCGKELGPGDVYCGNCFVAVESYAGREEKEEVEKPSIPAGAVLLSLILPGMGGVVTGRPVIGVLILVASIAALLVALSSMVMIPLCLSVMLVLWIGGIWIVTSPEESSFKPQPH
;
A
#
# COMPACT_ATOMS: atom_id res chain seq x y z
N MET A 1 23.51 -29.73 -29.34
CA MET A 1 22.87 -29.35 -28.05
C MET A 1 21.35 -29.39 -28.25
N TYR A 2 20.53 -29.57 -27.21
CA TYR A 2 19.06 -29.65 -27.38
C TYR A 2 18.38 -28.39 -26.86
N CYS A 3 17.30 -27.96 -27.50
CA CYS A 3 16.50 -26.82 -27.08
C CYS A 3 15.81 -27.13 -25.74
N PRO A 4 15.98 -26.30 -24.69
CA PRO A 4 15.36 -26.53 -23.39
C PRO A 4 13.84 -26.40 -23.41
N ASN A 5 13.28 -25.77 -24.45
CA ASN A 5 11.83 -25.58 -24.58
C ASN A 5 11.12 -26.73 -25.31
N CYS A 6 11.74 -27.32 -26.35
CA CYS A 6 11.06 -28.32 -27.19
C CYS A 6 11.86 -29.61 -27.42
N GLY A 7 13.08 -29.71 -26.88
CA GLY A 7 13.92 -30.90 -27.02
C GLY A 7 14.51 -31.13 -28.41
N LYS A 8 14.31 -30.22 -29.38
CA LYS A 8 14.91 -30.34 -30.72
C LYS A 8 16.40 -30.06 -30.69
N GLU A 9 17.17 -30.76 -31.52
CA GLU A 9 18.58 -30.51 -31.71
C GLU A 9 18.84 -29.11 -32.30
N LEU A 10 19.83 -28.43 -31.75
CA LEU A 10 20.32 -27.11 -32.13
C LEU A 10 21.76 -27.24 -32.61
N GLY A 11 22.06 -26.52 -33.70
CA GLY A 11 23.40 -26.38 -34.24
C GLY A 11 24.27 -25.43 -33.39
N PRO A 12 25.60 -25.59 -33.43
CA PRO A 12 26.52 -24.71 -32.71
C PRO A 12 26.40 -23.27 -33.22
N GLY A 13 26.08 -22.33 -32.32
CA GLY A 13 25.92 -20.90 -32.65
C GLY A 13 24.50 -20.46 -33.02
N ASP A 14 23.50 -21.36 -32.98
CA ASP A 14 22.10 -20.96 -33.15
C ASP A 14 21.68 -20.01 -32.01
N VAL A 15 21.14 -18.84 -32.36
CA VAL A 15 20.59 -17.87 -31.38
C VAL A 15 19.13 -18.19 -31.04
N TYR A 16 18.42 -18.85 -31.97
CA TYR A 16 17.01 -19.23 -31.84
C TYR A 16 16.78 -20.67 -32.27
N CYS A 17 15.81 -21.34 -31.64
CA CYS A 17 15.39 -22.66 -32.09
C CYS A 17 14.51 -22.56 -33.34
N GLY A 18 14.91 -23.16 -34.46
CA GLY A 18 14.13 -23.19 -35.70
C GLY A 18 12.83 -24.01 -35.67
N ASN A 19 12.37 -24.45 -34.49
CA ASN A 19 11.13 -25.21 -34.32
C ASN A 19 10.12 -24.51 -33.41
N CYS A 20 10.56 -24.05 -32.23
CA CYS A 20 9.71 -23.32 -31.30
C CYS A 20 9.97 -21.81 -31.29
N PHE A 21 10.94 -21.33 -32.08
CA PHE A 21 11.30 -19.91 -32.23
C PHE A 21 11.72 -19.20 -30.93
N VAL A 22 12.10 -19.97 -29.90
CA VAL A 22 12.60 -19.44 -28.62
C VAL A 22 14.10 -19.16 -28.71
N ALA A 23 14.54 -18.05 -28.13
CA ALA A 23 15.95 -17.66 -28.01
C ALA A 23 16.69 -18.58 -27.04
N VAL A 24 17.76 -19.21 -27.52
CA VAL A 24 18.54 -20.20 -26.74
C VAL A 24 19.67 -19.54 -25.94
N GLU A 25 20.06 -18.32 -26.32
CA GLU A 25 21.06 -17.50 -25.63
C GLU A 25 20.66 -17.17 -24.18
N SER A 26 19.35 -17.12 -23.88
CA SER A 26 18.81 -16.87 -22.54
C SER A 26 19.09 -17.98 -21.50
N TYR A 27 19.64 -19.11 -21.94
CA TYR A 27 20.00 -20.25 -21.10
C TYR A 27 21.51 -20.47 -20.99
N ALA A 28 22.31 -19.92 -21.91
CA ALA A 28 23.77 -20.10 -21.94
C ALA A 28 24.54 -19.19 -20.94
N GLY A 29 23.83 -18.34 -20.20
CA GLY A 29 24.40 -17.43 -19.21
C GLY A 29 23.76 -17.53 -17.83
N ARG A 30 23.18 -18.69 -17.46
CA ARG A 30 22.49 -18.87 -16.18
C ARG A 30 23.09 -19.95 -15.28
N GLU A 31 24.37 -20.21 -15.44
CA GLU A 31 25.18 -20.91 -14.44
C GLU A 31 26.18 -19.91 -13.83
N GLU A 32 26.28 -19.97 -12.50
CA GLU A 32 27.08 -19.11 -11.61
C GLU A 32 26.42 -17.84 -11.06
N LYS A 33 25.43 -18.01 -10.17
CA LYS A 33 25.58 -17.60 -8.75
C LYS A 33 24.50 -18.26 -7.89
N GLU A 34 24.69 -19.54 -7.63
CA GLU A 34 24.02 -20.22 -6.54
C GLU A 34 25.06 -20.40 -5.42
N GLU A 35 24.97 -19.56 -4.38
CA GLU A 35 25.48 -19.92 -3.08
C GLU A 35 24.37 -19.65 -2.06
N VAL A 36 23.71 -20.74 -1.70
CA VAL A 36 22.78 -20.84 -0.58
C VAL A 36 23.63 -20.77 0.69
N GLU A 37 23.83 -19.58 1.24
CA GLU A 37 24.28 -19.42 2.62
C GLU A 37 23.06 -19.23 3.54
N LYS A 38 23.00 -20.11 4.55
CA LYS A 38 22.05 -20.17 5.66
C LYS A 38 21.91 -18.81 6.37
N PRO A 39 20.72 -18.47 6.91
CA PRO A 39 20.16 -17.14 6.84
C PRO A 39 20.69 -16.23 7.95
N SER A 40 21.36 -15.16 7.57
CA SER A 40 21.31 -13.92 8.34
C SER A 40 20.44 -12.97 7.54
N ILE A 41 19.22 -12.74 8.04
CA ILE A 41 18.30 -11.75 7.47
C ILE A 41 19.08 -10.42 7.42
N PRO A 42 19.40 -9.87 6.24
CA PRO A 42 20.05 -8.59 6.19
C PRO A 42 19.00 -7.60 6.67
N ALA A 43 19.25 -7.01 7.84
CA ALA A 43 18.42 -5.95 8.40
C ALA A 43 18.10 -4.86 7.34
N GLY A 44 18.97 -4.70 6.34
CA GLY A 44 18.75 -3.84 5.17
C GLY A 44 17.50 -4.15 4.34
N ALA A 45 17.08 -5.41 4.17
CA ALA A 45 15.87 -5.74 3.40
C ALA A 45 14.58 -5.43 4.19
N VAL A 46 14.63 -5.58 5.51
CA VAL A 46 13.56 -5.18 6.42
C VAL A 46 13.50 -3.66 6.52
N LEU A 47 14.64 -2.97 6.59
CA LEU A 47 14.72 -1.51 6.54
C LEU A 47 14.24 -0.94 5.21
N LEU A 48 14.57 -1.56 4.07
CA LEU A 48 14.03 -1.17 2.77
C LEU A 48 12.51 -1.38 2.69
N SER A 49 12.00 -2.45 3.32
CA SER A 49 10.57 -2.75 3.41
C SER A 49 9.83 -1.85 4.41
N LEU A 50 10.53 -1.33 5.43
CA LEU A 50 9.99 -0.40 6.43
C LEU A 50 9.98 1.05 5.93
N ILE A 51 10.97 1.46 5.11
CA ILE A 51 11.13 2.84 4.66
C ILE A 51 10.23 3.16 3.44
N LEU A 52 9.91 2.16 2.58
CA LEU A 52 8.91 2.30 1.52
C LEU A 52 7.98 1.08 1.47
N PRO A 53 6.71 1.20 1.90
CA PRO A 53 5.70 0.20 1.62
C PRO A 53 5.57 0.05 0.09
N GLY A 54 6.10 -1.03 -0.48
CA GLY A 54 5.94 -1.36 -1.91
C GLY A 54 7.18 -1.75 -2.70
N MET A 55 8.40 -1.59 -2.16
CA MET A 55 9.62 -1.96 -2.91
C MET A 55 9.91 -3.46 -3.02
N GLY A 56 9.16 -4.32 -2.30
CA GLY A 56 9.28 -5.78 -2.40
C GLY A 56 8.70 -6.39 -3.70
N GLY A 57 7.89 -5.64 -4.46
CA GLY A 57 7.23 -6.14 -5.67
C GLY A 57 8.02 -5.98 -6.97
N VAL A 58 9.15 -5.26 -6.95
CA VAL A 58 9.92 -4.93 -8.17
C VAL A 58 10.81 -6.08 -8.63
N VAL A 59 11.13 -7.03 -7.76
CA VAL A 59 12.11 -8.10 -8.04
C VAL A 59 11.51 -9.25 -8.88
N THR A 60 10.19 -9.30 -9.08
CA THR A 60 9.51 -10.36 -9.86
C THR A 60 9.09 -9.96 -11.28
N GLY A 61 9.61 -8.85 -11.82
CA GLY A 61 9.41 -8.49 -13.24
C GLY A 61 8.03 -7.92 -13.59
N ARG A 62 7.26 -7.46 -12.60
CA ARG A 62 5.93 -6.84 -12.78
C ARG A 62 5.89 -5.45 -12.13
N PRO A 63 6.35 -4.38 -12.83
CA PRO A 63 6.42 -3.02 -12.27
C PRO A 63 5.04 -2.45 -11.88
N VAL A 64 3.97 -2.98 -12.48
CA VAL A 64 2.58 -2.58 -12.22
C VAL A 64 2.16 -2.82 -10.77
N ILE A 65 2.65 -3.89 -10.14
CA ILE A 65 2.28 -4.22 -8.75
C ILE A 65 2.94 -3.25 -7.76
N GLY A 66 4.18 -2.84 -8.02
CA GLY A 66 4.88 -1.85 -7.19
C GLY A 66 4.19 -0.48 -7.21
N VAL A 67 3.78 -0.02 -8.40
CA VAL A 67 3.04 1.24 -8.55
C VAL A 67 1.68 1.17 -7.86
N LEU A 68 0.96 0.05 -7.96
CA LEU A 68 -0.32 -0.14 -7.28
C LEU A 68 -0.20 -0.04 -5.75
N ILE A 69 0.82 -0.66 -5.16
CA ILE A 69 1.03 -0.61 -3.71
C ILE A 69 1.42 0.80 -3.24
N LEU A 70 2.24 1.51 -4.03
CA LEU A 70 2.64 2.89 -3.74
C LEU A 70 1.44 3.85 -3.83
N VAL A 71 0.59 3.72 -4.84
CA VAL A 71 -0.63 4.53 -4.96
C VAL A 71 -1.60 4.22 -3.83
N ALA A 72 -1.77 2.94 -3.47
CA ALA A 72 -2.64 2.53 -2.38
C ALA A 72 -2.16 3.08 -1.02
N SER A 73 -0.86 3.10 -0.76
CA SER A 73 -0.30 3.64 0.49
C SER A 73 -0.47 5.16 0.60
N ILE A 74 -0.25 5.90 -0.50
CA ILE A 74 -0.52 7.34 -0.54
C ILE A 74 -2.01 7.61 -0.32
N ALA A 75 -2.90 6.90 -1.00
CA ALA A 75 -4.34 7.06 -0.83
C ALA A 75 -4.78 6.76 0.61
N ALA A 76 -4.26 5.70 1.22
CA ALA A 76 -4.55 5.37 2.61
C ALA A 76 -4.08 6.45 3.58
N LEU A 77 -2.89 7.03 3.36
CA LEU A 77 -2.38 8.14 4.17
C LEU A 77 -3.25 9.40 4.04
N LEU A 78 -3.69 9.74 2.83
CA LEU A 78 -4.58 10.88 2.60
C LEU A 78 -5.93 10.68 3.29
N VAL A 79 -6.51 9.48 3.20
CA VAL A 79 -7.77 9.14 3.88
C VAL A 79 -7.60 9.19 5.40
N ALA A 80 -6.49 8.68 5.93
CA ALA A 80 -6.18 8.72 7.36
C ALA A 80 -6.01 10.16 7.88
N LEU A 81 -5.31 11.02 7.13
CA LEU A 81 -5.15 12.44 7.48
C LEU A 81 -6.48 13.18 7.41
N SER A 82 -7.28 12.92 6.37
CA SER A 82 -8.62 13.50 6.24
C SER A 82 -9.53 13.08 7.39
N SER A 83 -9.52 11.80 7.78
CA SER A 83 -10.34 11.30 8.89
C SER A 83 -9.85 11.85 10.23
N MET A 84 -8.54 11.95 10.44
CA MET A 84 -7.94 12.54 11.63
C MET A 84 -8.38 13.99 11.86
N VAL A 85 -8.66 14.76 10.80
CA VAL A 85 -9.16 16.14 10.91
C VAL A 85 -10.70 16.19 10.97
N MET A 86 -11.40 15.41 10.14
CA MET A 86 -12.85 15.47 10.05
C MET A 86 -13.56 14.89 11.28
N ILE A 87 -13.02 13.84 11.89
CA ILE A 87 -13.61 13.21 13.08
C ILE A 87 -13.64 14.16 14.29
N PRO A 88 -12.54 14.80 14.72
CA PRO A 88 -12.59 15.71 15.87
C PRO A 88 -13.44 16.95 15.61
N LEU A 89 -13.47 17.43 14.36
CA LEU A 89 -14.31 18.57 13.98
C LEU A 89 -15.81 18.21 14.02
N CYS A 90 -16.16 17.00 13.61
CA CYS A 90 -17.52 16.49 13.73
C CYS A 90 -17.93 16.29 15.21
N LEU A 91 -17.04 15.69 16.01
CA LEU A 91 -17.25 15.49 17.45
C LEU A 91 -17.39 16.82 18.20
N SER A 92 -16.59 17.84 17.85
CA SER A 92 -16.67 19.15 18.49
C SER A 92 -18.00 19.84 18.18
N VAL A 93 -18.47 19.80 16.93
CA VAL A 93 -19.78 20.34 16.55
C VAL A 93 -20.90 19.61 17.26
N MET A 94 -20.86 18.27 17.29
CA MET A 94 -21.84 17.47 18.02
C MET A 94 -21.87 17.79 19.51
N LEU A 95 -20.71 17.96 20.13
CA LEU A 95 -20.59 18.30 21.55
C LEU A 95 -21.14 19.70 21.85
N VAL A 96 -20.86 20.70 21.00
CA VAL A 96 -21.40 22.06 21.13
C VAL A 96 -22.92 22.05 21.00
N LEU A 97 -23.47 21.33 20.02
CA LEU A 97 -24.92 21.19 19.85
C LEU A 97 -25.56 20.48 21.04
N TRP A 98 -24.89 19.47 21.58
CA TRP A 98 -25.38 18.72 22.74
C TRP A 98 -25.41 19.59 24.00
N ILE A 99 -24.33 20.33 24.29
CA ILE A 99 -24.29 21.28 25.40
C ILE A 99 -25.31 22.40 25.21
N GLY A 100 -25.41 22.97 24.00
CA GLY A 100 -26.39 24.01 23.69
C GLY A 100 -27.83 23.52 23.87
N GLY A 101 -28.13 22.29 23.44
CA GLY A 101 -29.42 21.65 23.67
C GLY A 101 -29.73 21.43 25.15
N ILE A 102 -28.75 20.97 25.93
CA ILE A 102 -28.90 20.85 27.39
C ILE A 102 -29.19 22.21 28.00
N TRP A 103 -28.44 23.26 27.64
CA TRP A 103 -28.68 24.62 28.12
C TRP A 103 -30.08 25.13 27.81
N ILE A 104 -30.61 24.86 26.62
CA ILE A 104 -31.99 25.22 26.25
C ILE A 104 -33.00 24.49 27.13
N VAL A 105 -32.81 23.19 27.38
CA VAL A 105 -33.71 22.38 28.22
C VAL A 105 -33.61 22.78 29.69
N THR A 106 -32.43 23.12 30.19
CA THR A 106 -32.19 23.46 31.59
C THR A 106 -32.36 24.94 31.89
N SER A 107 -32.55 25.82 30.90
CA SER A 107 -32.82 27.24 31.14
C SER A 107 -34.22 27.36 31.76
N PRO A 108 -34.32 27.62 33.07
CA PRO A 108 -35.62 27.86 33.67
C PRO A 108 -36.19 29.14 33.04
N GLU A 109 -37.46 29.15 32.65
CA GLU A 109 -38.13 30.37 32.21
C GLU A 109 -38.08 31.42 33.32
N GLU A 110 -37.06 32.29 33.29
CA GLU A 110 -36.88 33.42 34.19
C GLU A 110 -37.84 34.59 33.83
N SER A 111 -38.98 34.31 33.19
CA SER A 111 -39.78 35.31 32.49
C SER A 111 -41.20 35.55 33.04
N SER A 112 -41.59 34.96 34.17
CA SER A 112 -42.95 35.20 34.68
C SER A 112 -43.08 35.27 36.21
N PHE A 113 -42.37 36.23 36.83
CA PHE A 113 -42.83 36.78 38.11
C PHE A 113 -42.68 38.30 38.12
N LYS A 114 -43.59 38.99 37.43
CA LYS A 114 -43.88 40.39 37.75
C LYS A 114 -44.74 40.42 39.01
N PRO A 115 -44.34 41.14 40.09
CA PRO A 115 -45.24 41.39 41.20
C PRO A 115 -46.42 42.24 40.68
N GLN A 116 -47.64 41.70 40.83
CA GLN A 116 -48.88 42.44 40.63
C GLN A 116 -49.01 43.49 41.75
N PRO A 117 -49.15 44.80 41.43
CA PRO A 117 -49.40 45.83 42.44
C PRO A 117 -50.91 45.97 42.65
N HIS A 118 -51.48 45.34 43.67
CA HIS A 118 -52.80 45.66 44.20
C HIS A 118 -52.81 45.57 45.72
#